data_AF-A0A815Y658-F1
#
_entry.id   AF-A0A815Y658-F1
#
_cell.length_a   1.000
_cell.length_b   1.000
_cell.length_c   1.000
_cell.angle_alpha   90.00
_cell.angle_beta   90.00
_cell.angle_gamma   90.00
#
_symmetry.space_group_name_H-M   'P 1'
#
loop_
_entity.id
_entity.type
_entity.pdbx_description
1 polymer ?
#
loop_
_entity_poly.entity_id
_entity_poly.type
_entity_poly.pdbx_seq_one_letter_code
_entity_poly.pdbx_strand_id
1 'polypeptide(L)'
;RSNDSSSSRSYYYPIKKYYHLLYKSQQQQEDDMTIIYKQIQNDSCPNTILSKWVMKYYGDNANNYFTFRKTFTYNYGLYSIMTYLFHLKHFNLQINRAVGNINPLYIQFNINTEIKTQLIDNKKIDEENDDLPFRLTPNIDLFLNQIGRMGPLNAIMISTLKCLTQPKYQIVQLLKLFYKDELNHLYEQEKSLILSVNAKDNYYLNKEKCIYLVDVITKHLQYKFDR
;
A
#
# COMPACT_ATOMS: atom_id res chain seq x y z
N ARG A 1 -31.74 25.78 -10.10
CA ARG A 1 -31.42 24.96 -11.29
C ARG A 1 -30.69 25.86 -12.27
N SER A 2 -29.37 25.95 -12.11
CA SER A 2 -28.47 26.74 -12.95
C SER A 2 -27.51 25.77 -13.62
N ASN A 3 -27.31 25.97 -14.91
CA ASN A 3 -26.61 25.09 -15.85
C ASN A 3 -25.18 24.74 -15.41
N ASP A 4 -24.99 23.53 -14.88
CA ASP A 4 -23.68 22.87 -14.81
C ASP A 4 -23.41 22.13 -16.13
N SER A 5 -23.15 22.91 -17.19
CA SER A 5 -22.64 22.42 -18.47
C SER A 5 -21.11 22.51 -18.55
N SER A 6 -20.42 22.29 -17.44
CA SER A 6 -19.00 21.95 -17.45
C SER A 6 -18.93 20.42 -17.46
N SER A 7 -18.67 19.85 -18.65
CA SER A 7 -18.64 18.41 -18.88
C SER A 7 -18.00 17.71 -17.68
N SER A 8 -18.73 16.79 -17.06
CA SER A 8 -18.20 15.91 -16.02
C SER A 8 -16.96 15.25 -16.61
N ARG A 9 -15.76 15.78 -16.33
CA ARG A 9 -14.50 15.22 -16.83
C ARG A 9 -14.54 13.78 -16.36
N SER A 10 -14.67 12.87 -17.33
CA SER A 10 -14.82 11.45 -17.03
C SER A 10 -13.69 11.05 -16.08
N TYR A 11 -14.01 10.31 -15.02
CA TYR A 11 -13.01 9.81 -14.05
C TYR A 11 -11.82 9.13 -14.75
N TYR A 12 -12.05 8.60 -15.95
CA TYR A 12 -11.06 7.95 -16.80
C TYR A 12 -10.13 8.91 -17.57
N TYR A 13 -10.35 10.22 -17.51
CA TYR A 13 -9.53 11.20 -18.25
C TYR A 13 -8.04 11.18 -17.87
N PRO A 14 -7.65 11.18 -16.57
CA PRO A 14 -6.24 11.06 -16.18
C PRO A 14 -5.62 9.74 -16.67
N ILE A 15 -6.39 8.64 -16.62
CA ILE A 15 -5.94 7.31 -17.05
C ILE A 15 -5.67 7.30 -18.56
N LYS A 16 -6.62 7.80 -19.36
CA LYS A 16 -6.46 7.90 -20.81
C LYS A 16 -5.27 8.78 -21.20
N LYS A 17 -5.10 9.90 -20.49
CA LYS A 17 -3.98 10.82 -20.70
C LYS A 17 -2.64 10.19 -20.35
N TYR A 18 -2.58 9.42 -19.27
CA TYR A 18 -1.39 8.66 -18.87
C TYR A 18 -0.93 7.71 -19.98
N TYR A 19 -1.82 6.84 -20.47
CA TYR A 19 -1.47 5.90 -21.54
C TYR A 19 -1.08 6.60 -22.85
N HIS A 20 -1.72 7.71 -23.16
CA HIS A 20 -1.36 8.50 -24.34
C HIS A 20 0.03 9.16 -24.21
N LEU A 21 0.40 9.67 -23.03
CA LEU A 21 1.72 10.24 -22.79
C LEU A 21 2.81 9.17 -22.76
N LEU A 22 2.52 8.01 -22.16
CA LEU A 22 3.39 6.83 -22.21
C LEU A 22 3.66 6.38 -23.65
N TYR A 23 2.62 6.31 -24.47
CA TYR A 23 2.78 5.92 -25.88
C TYR A 23 3.67 6.93 -26.63
N LYS A 24 3.56 8.22 -26.33
CA LYS A 24 4.41 9.26 -26.92
C LYS A 24 5.86 9.19 -26.43
N SER A 25 6.09 8.96 -25.14
CA SER A 25 7.45 8.85 -24.58
C SER A 25 8.20 7.66 -25.16
N GLN A 26 7.52 6.53 -25.36
CA GLN A 26 8.07 5.34 -26.01
C GLN A 26 8.56 5.60 -27.45
N GLN A 27 7.93 6.53 -28.18
CA GLN A 27 8.37 6.91 -29.53
C GLN A 27 9.59 7.85 -29.52
N GLN A 28 9.80 8.59 -28.43
CA GLN A 28 10.84 9.63 -28.32
C GLN A 28 12.10 9.17 -27.58
N GLN A 29 12.13 7.93 -27.05
CA GLN A 29 13.24 7.37 -26.24
C GLN A 29 13.62 8.23 -25.01
N GLU A 30 12.73 9.10 -24.55
CA GLU A 30 12.86 9.86 -23.31
C GLU A 30 11.86 9.33 -22.28
N ASP A 31 12.32 8.53 -21.32
CA ASP A 31 11.48 7.82 -20.34
C ASP A 31 11.43 8.52 -18.96
N ASP A 32 11.16 9.82 -18.94
CA ASP A 32 11.00 10.56 -17.68
C ASP A 32 9.57 10.45 -17.12
N MET A 33 9.30 9.31 -16.48
CA MET A 33 8.02 9.00 -15.81
C MET A 33 7.58 10.06 -14.79
N THR A 34 8.53 10.76 -14.17
CA THR A 34 8.28 11.84 -13.22
C THR A 34 7.64 13.06 -13.88
N ILE A 35 8.03 13.37 -15.13
CA ILE A 35 7.48 14.50 -15.89
C ILE A 35 6.02 14.20 -16.26
N ILE A 36 5.77 12.99 -16.77
CA ILE A 36 4.41 12.50 -17.09
C ILE A 36 3.52 12.58 -15.84
N TYR A 37 4.02 12.12 -14.69
CA TYR A 37 3.29 12.18 -13.42
C TYR A 37 2.94 13.62 -13.02
N LYS A 38 3.92 14.54 -13.01
CA LYS A 38 3.70 15.95 -12.65
C LYS A 38 2.72 16.64 -13.61
N GLN A 39 2.80 16.35 -14.90
CA GLN A 39 1.89 16.91 -15.90
C GLN A 39 0.44 16.48 -15.65
N ILE A 40 0.21 15.20 -15.39
CA ILE A 40 -1.15 14.69 -15.11
C ILE A 40 -1.68 15.24 -13.79
N GLN A 41 -0.83 15.31 -12.76
CA GLN A 41 -1.17 15.85 -11.46
C GLN A 41 -1.64 17.31 -11.56
N ASN A 42 -0.88 18.16 -12.25
CA ASN A 42 -1.23 19.56 -12.44
C ASN A 42 -2.53 19.74 -13.24
N ASP A 43 -2.73 18.94 -14.29
CA ASP A 43 -3.83 19.13 -15.23
C ASP A 43 -5.17 18.55 -14.75
N SER A 44 -5.12 17.41 -14.03
CA SER A 44 -6.30 16.57 -13.79
C SER A 44 -6.57 16.25 -12.32
N CYS A 45 -5.54 16.20 -11.47
CA CYS A 45 -5.65 15.71 -10.09
C CYS A 45 -4.87 16.60 -9.11
N PRO A 46 -5.41 17.78 -8.71
CA PRO A 46 -4.71 18.66 -7.79
C PRO A 46 -4.51 18.01 -6.41
N ASN A 47 -3.43 18.37 -5.72
CA ASN A 47 -3.06 17.80 -4.40
C ASN A 47 -3.96 18.27 -3.24
N THR A 48 -4.95 19.11 -3.55
CA THR A 48 -5.83 19.72 -2.55
C THR A 48 -7.19 19.03 -2.47
N ILE A 49 -7.42 17.93 -3.21
CA ILE A 49 -8.73 17.28 -3.29
C ILE A 49 -9.19 16.84 -1.89
N LEU A 50 -8.34 16.12 -1.16
CA LEU A 50 -8.68 15.62 0.17
C LEU A 50 -8.91 16.78 1.14
N SER A 51 -7.98 17.73 1.21
CA SER A 51 -8.11 18.88 2.11
C SER A 51 -9.34 19.74 1.82
N LYS A 52 -9.67 19.99 0.55
CA LYS A 52 -10.89 20.71 0.15
C LYS A 52 -12.15 19.93 0.49
N TRP A 53 -12.15 18.61 0.31
CA TRP A 53 -13.26 17.76 0.70
C TRP A 53 -13.49 17.83 2.22
N VAL A 54 -12.45 17.65 3.04
CA VAL A 54 -12.57 17.73 4.51
C VAL A 54 -13.04 19.12 4.93
N MET A 55 -12.48 20.18 4.35
CA MET A 55 -12.88 21.55 4.64
C MET A 55 -14.35 21.82 4.27
N LYS A 56 -14.83 21.26 3.16
CA LYS A 56 -16.24 21.40 2.75
C LYS A 56 -17.22 20.73 3.70
N TYR A 57 -16.86 19.60 4.32
CA TYR A 57 -17.76 18.84 5.19
C TYR A 57 -17.65 19.17 6.67
N TYR A 58 -16.47 19.58 7.15
CA TYR A 58 -16.21 19.83 8.58
C TYR A 58 -15.69 21.24 8.85
N GLY A 59 -15.65 22.12 7.83
CA GLY A 59 -15.09 23.46 7.94
C GLY A 59 -15.93 24.42 8.80
N ASP A 60 -17.22 24.15 8.99
CA ASP A 60 -18.11 24.99 9.79
C ASP A 60 -17.67 25.07 11.26
N ASN A 61 -16.97 24.04 11.76
CA ASN A 61 -16.42 24.00 13.10
C ASN A 61 -14.96 23.53 13.08
N ALA A 62 -14.04 24.42 13.46
CA ALA A 62 -12.60 24.15 13.51
C ALA A 62 -12.24 22.92 14.37
N ASN A 63 -13.02 22.65 15.44
CA ASN A 63 -12.78 21.51 16.31
C ASN A 63 -13.04 20.17 15.60
N ASN A 64 -14.08 20.12 14.75
CA ASN A 64 -14.43 18.92 13.99
C ASN A 64 -13.37 18.63 12.93
N TYR A 65 -12.92 19.66 12.20
CA TYR A 65 -11.81 19.54 11.27
C TYR A 65 -10.53 19.01 11.94
N PHE A 66 -10.17 19.58 13.09
CA PHE A 66 -8.97 19.17 13.82
C PHE A 66 -9.07 17.73 14.34
N THR A 67 -10.21 17.37 14.93
CA THR A 67 -10.47 16.03 15.44
C THR A 67 -10.43 15.00 14.32
N PHE A 68 -11.08 15.29 13.19
CA PHE A 68 -11.05 14.41 12.01
C PHE A 68 -9.62 14.19 11.52
N ARG A 69 -8.82 15.27 11.38
CA ARG A 69 -7.42 15.17 10.94
C ARG A 69 -6.57 14.38 11.92
N LYS A 70 -6.76 14.58 13.23
CA LYS A 70 -6.04 13.85 14.28
C LYS A 70 -6.32 12.35 14.18
N THR A 71 -7.59 11.97 14.15
CA THR A 71 -8.01 10.56 14.04
C THR A 71 -7.54 9.91 12.75
N PHE A 72 -7.65 10.63 11.63
CA PHE A 72 -7.13 10.15 10.35
C PHE A 72 -5.63 9.87 10.44
N THR A 73 -4.84 10.80 10.99
CA THR A 73 -3.39 10.66 11.13
C THR A 73 -3.01 9.43 11.97
N TYR A 74 -3.78 9.17 13.03
CA TYR A 74 -3.51 8.05 13.93
C TYR A 74 -3.71 6.70 13.26
N ASN A 75 -4.86 6.52 12.63
CA ASN A 75 -5.16 5.31 11.89
C ASN A 75 -4.20 5.14 10.70
N TYR A 76 -3.93 6.22 9.95
CA TYR A 76 -3.04 6.18 8.80
C TYR A 76 -1.61 5.79 9.16
N GLY A 77 -1.08 6.32 10.27
CA GLY A 77 0.24 5.99 10.78
C GLY A 77 0.37 4.50 11.11
N LEU A 78 -0.65 3.96 11.80
CA LEU A 78 -0.72 2.53 12.12
C LEU A 78 -0.75 1.67 10.85
N TYR A 79 -1.61 1.99 9.88
CA TYR A 79 -1.68 1.20 8.64
C TYR A 79 -0.41 1.28 7.81
N SER A 80 0.24 2.44 7.78
CA SER A 80 1.47 2.64 7.02
C SER A 80 2.61 1.75 7.55
N ILE A 81 2.80 1.71 8.88
CA ILE A 81 3.82 0.83 9.47
C ILE A 81 3.46 -0.65 9.33
N MET A 82 2.18 -1.02 9.46
CA MET A 82 1.74 -2.42 9.26
C MET A 82 1.92 -2.88 7.81
N THR A 83 1.67 -1.99 6.84
CA THR A 83 1.90 -2.26 5.41
C THR A 83 3.37 -2.55 5.14
N TYR A 84 4.26 -1.74 5.72
CA TYR A 84 5.71 -1.90 5.60
C TYR A 84 6.23 -3.16 6.31
N LEU A 85 5.74 -3.46 7.51
CA LEU A 85 6.21 -4.60 8.29
C LEU A 85 5.80 -5.93 7.67
N PHE A 86 4.54 -6.05 7.23
CA PHE A 86 3.98 -7.32 6.75
C PHE A 86 3.93 -7.47 5.23
N HIS A 87 4.46 -6.51 4.48
CA HIS A 87 4.40 -6.47 3.02
C HIS A 87 2.97 -6.64 2.49
N LEU A 88 2.03 -5.81 2.98
CA LEU A 88 0.62 -5.90 2.59
C LEU A 88 0.39 -5.26 1.20
N LYS A 89 -0.34 -5.93 0.31
CA LYS A 89 -0.71 -5.44 -1.03
C LYS A 89 -2.07 -4.77 -1.06
N HIS A 90 -2.22 -3.78 -1.96
CA HIS A 90 -3.48 -3.16 -2.42
C HIS A 90 -4.53 -2.91 -1.34
N PHE A 91 -4.44 -1.76 -0.69
CA PHE A 91 -5.47 -1.31 0.24
C PHE A 91 -6.39 -0.27 -0.41
N ASN A 92 -7.69 -0.56 -0.43
CA ASN A 92 -8.71 0.46 -0.62
C ASN A 92 -9.08 1.00 0.75
N LEU A 93 -8.85 2.29 0.99
CA LEU A 93 -9.19 2.93 2.26
C LEU A 93 -10.65 3.38 2.24
N GLN A 94 -11.44 2.88 3.17
CA GLN A 94 -12.72 3.47 3.52
C GLN A 94 -12.50 4.47 4.64
N ILE A 95 -13.00 5.70 4.45
CA ILE A 95 -12.93 6.75 5.45
C ILE A 95 -14.32 6.92 6.06
N ASN A 96 -14.44 6.65 7.36
CA ASN A 96 -15.65 6.94 8.10
C ASN A 96 -15.81 8.46 8.23
N ARG A 97 -16.91 8.99 7.69
CA ARG A 97 -17.20 10.43 7.68
C ARG A 97 -17.41 10.99 9.10
N ALA A 98 -18.08 10.27 9.99
CA ALA A 98 -18.41 10.84 11.30
C ALA A 98 -17.17 11.13 12.17
N VAL A 99 -16.16 10.25 12.12
CA VAL A 99 -15.04 10.27 13.08
C VAL A 99 -13.67 10.46 12.39
N GLY A 100 -13.57 10.18 11.08
CA GLY A 100 -12.30 10.17 10.36
C GLY A 100 -11.48 8.90 10.55
N ASN A 101 -12.10 7.82 11.05
CA ASN A 101 -11.47 6.50 11.09
C ASN A 101 -11.25 5.98 9.67
N ILE A 102 -10.10 5.35 9.48
CA ILE A 102 -9.74 4.72 8.22
C ILE A 102 -9.88 3.22 8.43
N ASN A 103 -10.55 2.53 7.50
CA ASN A 103 -10.65 1.07 7.49
C ASN A 103 -10.15 0.55 6.13
N PRO A 104 -9.13 -0.32 6.09
CA PRO A 104 -8.75 -1.01 4.86
C PRO A 104 -9.83 -2.03 4.48
N LEU A 105 -10.29 -2.01 3.24
CA LEU A 105 -11.34 -2.91 2.75
C LEU A 105 -10.79 -4.30 2.37
N TYR A 106 -9.60 -4.32 1.78
CA TYR A 106 -8.91 -5.54 1.36
C TYR A 106 -7.48 -5.45 1.85
N ILE A 107 -7.04 -6.49 2.56
CA ILE A 107 -5.67 -6.67 3.01
C ILE A 107 -5.25 -8.05 2.52
N GLN A 108 -4.17 -8.11 1.76
CA GLN A 108 -3.58 -9.36 1.28
C GLN A 108 -2.08 -9.30 1.52
N PHE A 109 -1.47 -10.40 1.91
CA PHE A 109 -0.01 -10.47 2.03
C PHE A 109 0.61 -10.56 0.62
N ASN A 110 1.59 -9.72 0.32
CA ASN A 110 2.29 -9.76 -0.96
C ASN A 110 3.42 -10.79 -0.94
N ILE A 111 3.07 -12.08 -0.91
CA ILE A 111 4.05 -13.17 -0.87
C ILE A 111 4.68 -13.40 -2.26
N ASN A 112 4.01 -12.95 -3.33
CA ASN A 112 4.43 -13.17 -4.71
C ASN A 112 5.75 -12.47 -5.09
N THR A 113 6.08 -11.31 -4.50
CA THR A 113 7.36 -10.66 -4.78
C THR A 113 8.50 -11.43 -4.12
N GLU A 114 8.41 -11.75 -2.83
CA GLU A 114 9.45 -12.51 -2.11
C GLU A 114 9.72 -13.89 -2.74
N ILE A 115 8.65 -14.60 -3.15
CA ILE A 115 8.74 -15.90 -3.84
C ILE A 115 9.46 -15.77 -5.19
N LYS A 116 9.11 -14.76 -6.01
CA LYS A 116 9.72 -14.61 -7.34
C LYS A 116 11.16 -14.15 -7.29
N THR A 117 11.49 -13.22 -6.39
CA THR A 117 12.86 -12.69 -6.26
C THR A 117 13.83 -13.75 -5.70
N GLN A 118 13.36 -14.62 -4.79
CA GLN A 118 14.19 -15.71 -4.25
C GLN A 118 14.31 -16.92 -5.19
N LEU A 119 13.25 -17.26 -5.94
CA LEU A 119 13.28 -18.42 -6.83
C LEU A 119 14.05 -18.21 -8.14
N ILE A 120 14.15 -16.98 -8.63
CA ILE A 120 14.66 -16.73 -9.99
C ILE A 120 16.18 -16.49 -10.01
N ASP A 121 16.78 -15.81 -9.03
CA ASP A 121 18.11 -15.24 -9.30
C ASP A 121 19.23 -15.38 -8.25
N ASN A 122 19.02 -15.90 -7.02
CA ASN A 122 20.01 -15.72 -5.93
C ASN A 122 20.52 -14.26 -5.81
N LYS A 123 19.79 -13.30 -6.40
CA LYS A 123 20.06 -11.89 -6.27
C LYS A 123 19.64 -11.52 -4.88
N LYS A 124 20.51 -10.76 -4.21
CA LYS A 124 20.16 -10.08 -2.98
C LYS A 124 18.79 -9.43 -3.14
N ILE A 125 18.06 -9.35 -2.03
CA ILE A 125 16.81 -8.62 -1.87
C ILE A 125 17.13 -7.11 -1.93
N ASP A 126 17.92 -6.70 -2.92
CA ASP A 126 18.37 -5.35 -3.13
C ASP A 126 17.48 -4.76 -4.24
N GLU A 127 16.46 -4.05 -3.78
CA GLU A 127 16.04 -2.73 -4.27
C GLU A 127 15.22 -2.58 -5.57
N GLU A 128 15.07 -3.58 -6.46
CA GLU A 128 14.58 -3.23 -7.82
C GLU A 128 13.09 -3.34 -8.16
N ASN A 129 12.16 -3.82 -7.31
CA ASN A 129 10.73 -3.88 -7.74
C ASN A 129 9.64 -3.74 -6.66
N ASP A 130 9.96 -3.37 -5.42
CA ASP A 130 8.89 -3.11 -4.44
C ASP A 130 8.38 -1.68 -4.55
N ASP A 131 7.13 -1.57 -5.00
CA ASP A 131 6.25 -0.43 -4.82
C ASP A 131 6.46 0.20 -3.42
N LEU A 132 6.62 1.52 -3.37
CA LEU A 132 6.67 2.40 -2.18
C LEU A 132 6.39 1.71 -0.81
N PRO A 133 7.28 1.85 0.20
CA PRO A 133 7.20 1.11 1.48
C PRO A 133 5.84 1.23 2.17
N PHE A 134 5.19 2.37 1.99
CA PHE A 134 3.77 2.56 2.21
C PHE A 134 3.29 3.66 1.25
N ARG A 135 2.00 3.66 0.91
CA ARG A 135 1.44 4.73 0.07
C ARG A 135 1.45 6.03 0.87
N LEU A 136 2.06 7.09 0.36
CA LEU A 136 1.88 8.45 0.87
C LEU A 136 1.67 9.37 -0.33
N THR A 137 0.41 9.49 -0.75
CA THR A 137 0.10 10.31 -1.94
C THR A 137 0.17 11.79 -1.59
N PRO A 138 0.49 12.68 -2.55
CA PRO A 138 0.54 14.13 -2.32
C PRO A 138 -0.74 14.73 -1.73
N ASN A 139 -1.92 14.14 -1.99
CA ASN A 139 -3.18 14.55 -1.38
C ASN A 139 -3.23 14.29 0.13
N ILE A 140 -2.75 13.13 0.55
CA ILE A 140 -2.71 12.75 1.97
C ILE A 140 -1.62 13.54 2.66
N ASP A 141 -0.48 13.66 1.98
CA ASP A 141 0.69 14.39 2.45
C ASP A 141 0.41 15.86 2.75
N LEU A 142 -0.33 16.52 1.86
CA LEU A 142 -0.79 17.89 2.01
C LEU A 142 -1.90 18.01 3.06
N PHE A 143 -2.74 17.00 3.25
CA PHE A 143 -3.79 17.00 4.28
C PHE A 143 -3.22 16.91 5.71
N LEU A 144 -2.19 16.08 5.90
CA LEU A 144 -1.51 15.91 7.18
C LEU A 144 -0.71 17.17 7.58
N ASN A 145 -0.28 17.98 6.60
CA ASN A 145 0.70 19.05 6.74
C ASN A 145 2.08 18.54 7.23
N GLN A 146 3.07 19.41 7.17
CA GLN A 146 4.43 19.13 7.68
C GLN A 146 4.41 18.74 9.17
N ILE A 147 3.59 19.42 9.99
CA ILE A 147 3.46 19.17 11.43
C ILE A 147 2.89 17.77 11.69
N GLY A 148 1.83 17.38 10.97
CA GLY A 148 1.20 16.06 11.14
C GLY A 148 2.15 14.92 10.74
N ARG A 149 2.95 15.13 9.69
CA ARG A 149 3.92 14.16 9.20
C ARG A 149 5.11 13.99 10.13
N MET A 150 5.77 15.09 10.51
CA MET A 150 6.99 15.03 11.32
C MET A 150 6.70 14.70 12.79
N GLY A 151 5.53 15.08 13.30
CA GLY A 151 5.13 14.82 14.67
C GLY A 151 4.27 13.56 14.81
N PRO A 152 2.92 13.68 14.82
CA PRO A 152 2.03 12.57 15.14
C PRO A 152 2.22 11.31 14.29
N LEU A 153 2.37 11.43 12.96
CA LEU A 153 2.51 10.27 12.07
C LEU A 153 3.75 9.45 12.43
N ASN A 154 4.91 10.10 12.49
CA ASN A 154 6.17 9.45 12.87
C ASN A 154 6.14 8.89 14.30
N ALA A 155 5.58 9.64 15.26
CA ALA A 155 5.47 9.18 16.64
C ALA A 155 4.66 7.88 16.75
N ILE A 156 3.60 7.75 15.96
CA ILE A 156 2.74 6.57 15.94
C ILE A 156 3.42 5.38 15.27
N MET A 157 4.10 5.61 14.16
CA MET A 157 4.89 4.56 13.49
C MET A 157 5.96 4.01 14.44
N ILE A 158 6.73 4.89 15.10
CA ILE A 158 7.81 4.49 16.02
C ILE A 158 7.27 3.82 17.27
N SER A 159 6.22 4.36 17.89
CA SER A 159 5.63 3.74 19.09
C SER A 159 5.02 2.39 18.78
N THR A 160 4.32 2.25 17.64
CA THR A 160 3.80 0.95 17.18
C THR A 160 4.93 -0.04 16.98
N LEU A 161 6.00 0.34 16.27
CA LEU A 161 7.16 -0.51 16.05
C LEU A 161 7.75 -0.99 17.39
N LYS A 162 7.98 -0.07 18.33
CA LYS A 162 8.49 -0.40 19.67
C LYS A 162 7.56 -1.35 20.44
N CYS A 163 6.25 -1.16 20.35
CA CYS A 163 5.28 -2.04 20.99
C CYS A 163 5.29 -3.45 20.37
N LEU A 164 5.61 -3.58 19.09
CA LEU A 164 5.73 -4.89 18.42
C LEU A 164 7.07 -5.58 18.71
N THR A 165 8.15 -4.83 19.00
CA THR A 165 9.47 -5.40 19.31
C THR A 165 9.61 -5.85 20.77
N GLN A 166 8.94 -5.17 21.71
CA GLN A 166 9.03 -5.49 23.14
C GLN A 166 8.59 -6.92 23.52
N PRO A 167 7.57 -7.55 22.91
CA PRO A 167 7.30 -8.97 23.08
C PRO A 167 8.21 -9.82 22.16
N LYS A 168 9.43 -10.13 22.62
CA LYS A 168 10.52 -10.72 21.82
C LYS A 168 10.19 -11.95 20.96
N TYR A 169 9.18 -12.76 21.31
CA TYR A 169 8.92 -14.03 20.62
C TYR A 169 7.46 -14.30 20.23
N GLN A 170 6.48 -13.61 20.81
CA GLN A 170 5.07 -13.96 20.63
C GLN A 170 4.54 -13.56 19.25
N ILE A 171 4.89 -12.36 18.79
CA ILE A 171 4.38 -11.82 17.53
C ILE A 171 4.96 -12.57 16.33
N VAL A 172 6.26 -12.86 16.36
CA VAL A 172 6.94 -13.61 15.29
C VAL A 172 6.34 -15.01 15.14
N GLN A 173 6.03 -15.69 16.25
CA GLN A 173 5.38 -17.01 16.22
C GLN A 173 3.95 -16.93 15.67
N LEU A 174 3.19 -15.90 16.03
CA LEU A 174 1.84 -15.66 15.51
C LEU A 174 1.88 -15.41 14.00
N LEU A 175 2.80 -14.56 13.54
CA LEU A 175 3.00 -14.27 12.12
C LEU A 175 3.41 -15.52 11.35
N LYS A 176 4.28 -16.36 11.93
CA LYS A 176 4.67 -17.64 11.33
C LYS A 176 3.45 -18.52 11.02
N LEU A 177 2.46 -18.55 11.91
CA LEU A 177 1.20 -19.27 11.68
C LEU A 177 0.38 -18.62 10.56
N PHE A 178 0.21 -17.29 10.58
CA PHE A 178 -0.53 -16.58 9.52
C PHE A 178 0.09 -16.75 8.14
N TYR A 179 1.41 -16.59 7.99
CA TYR A 179 2.09 -16.79 6.72
C TYR A 179 2.01 -18.24 6.23
N LYS A 180 2.05 -19.21 7.15
CA LYS A 180 1.84 -20.62 6.81
C LYS A 180 0.45 -20.86 6.26
N ASP A 181 -0.58 -20.30 6.88
CA ASP A 181 -1.96 -20.44 6.41
C ASP A 181 -2.17 -19.76 5.06
N GLU A 182 -1.60 -18.56 4.85
CA GLU A 182 -1.68 -17.85 3.58
C GLU A 182 -0.95 -18.60 2.45
N LEU A 183 0.25 -19.15 2.72
CA LEU A 183 0.97 -19.98 1.76
C LEU A 183 0.23 -21.26 1.40
N ASN A 184 -0.43 -21.90 2.38
CA ASN A 184 -1.27 -23.07 2.11
C ASN A 184 -2.48 -22.69 1.25
N HIS A 185 -3.11 -21.54 1.52
CA HIS A 185 -4.21 -21.04 0.71
C HIS A 185 -3.76 -20.76 -0.74
N LEU A 186 -2.62 -20.10 -0.94
CA LEU A 186 -2.04 -19.87 -2.27
C LEU A 186 -1.72 -21.18 -2.99
N TYR A 187 -1.14 -22.16 -2.28
CA TYR A 187 -0.86 -23.49 -2.82
C TYR A 187 -2.12 -24.19 -3.33
N GLU A 188 -3.19 -24.21 -2.52
CA GLU A 188 -4.46 -24.84 -2.92
C GLU A 188 -5.13 -24.07 -4.08
N GLN A 189 -5.03 -22.74 -4.10
CA GLN A 189 -5.50 -21.94 -5.23
C GLN A 189 -4.76 -22.31 -6.53
N GLU A 190 -3.42 -22.34 -6.51
CA GLU A 190 -2.60 -22.69 -7.67
C GLU A 190 -2.89 -24.11 -8.17
N LYS A 191 -2.99 -25.07 -7.24
CA LYS A 191 -3.35 -26.45 -7.54
C LYS A 191 -4.73 -26.57 -8.20
N SER A 192 -5.74 -25.84 -7.70
CA SER A 192 -7.08 -25.83 -8.28
C SER A 192 -7.11 -25.27 -9.71
N LEU A 193 -6.33 -24.22 -9.97
CA LEU A 193 -6.19 -23.61 -11.29
C LEU A 193 -5.52 -24.57 -12.28
N ILE A 194 -4.43 -25.24 -11.87
CA ILE A 194 -3.69 -26.15 -12.75
C ILE A 194 -4.50 -27.40 -13.08
N LEU A 195 -5.25 -27.95 -12.11
CA LEU A 195 -6.18 -29.07 -12.35
C LEU A 195 -7.24 -28.72 -13.41
N SER A 196 -7.66 -27.45 -13.49
CA SER A 196 -8.61 -26.99 -14.52
C SER A 196 -8.00 -26.83 -15.92
N VAL A 197 -6.67 -26.65 -16.01
CA VAL A 197 -5.95 -26.34 -17.27
C VAL A 197 -5.31 -27.58 -17.90
N ASN A 198 -5.36 -28.76 -17.27
CA ASN A 198 -4.67 -29.99 -17.73
C ASN A 198 -3.15 -29.80 -17.98
N ALA A 199 -2.54 -28.77 -17.40
CA ALA A 199 -1.11 -28.57 -17.44
C ALA A 199 -0.46 -29.51 -16.43
N LYS A 200 -0.02 -30.69 -16.87
CA LYS A 200 0.91 -31.49 -16.10
C LYS A 200 2.27 -30.79 -16.13
N ASP A 201 2.87 -30.72 -14.95
CA ASP A 201 4.28 -30.42 -14.74
C ASP A 201 4.65 -28.93 -14.72
N ASN A 202 4.31 -28.27 -13.60
CA ASN A 202 5.26 -27.46 -12.81
C ASN A 202 4.53 -26.81 -11.63
N TYR A 203 4.55 -27.48 -10.47
CA TYR A 203 4.21 -26.81 -9.20
C TYR A 203 5.32 -25.81 -8.89
N TYR A 204 5.05 -24.50 -8.96
CA TYR A 204 6.01 -23.50 -8.50
C TYR A 204 6.17 -23.60 -6.97
N LEU A 205 5.07 -23.89 -6.28
CA LEU A 205 4.99 -24.03 -4.83
C LEU A 205 4.83 -25.51 -4.44
N ASN A 206 5.79 -26.05 -3.69
CA ASN A 206 5.72 -27.39 -3.07
C ASN A 206 5.63 -27.21 -1.54
N LYS A 207 5.06 -28.17 -0.80
CA LYS A 207 4.97 -28.12 0.67
C LYS A 207 6.32 -27.86 1.33
N GLU A 208 7.39 -28.46 0.83
CA GLU A 208 8.76 -28.22 1.33
C GLU A 208 9.22 -26.78 1.07
N LYS A 209 8.90 -26.22 -0.10
CA LYS A 209 9.17 -24.81 -0.43
C LYS A 209 8.36 -23.85 0.45
N CYS A 210 7.10 -24.17 0.77
CA CYS A 210 6.29 -23.38 1.70
C CYS A 210 6.95 -23.30 3.09
N ILE A 211 7.43 -24.43 3.62
CA ILE A 211 8.11 -24.47 4.93
C ILE A 211 9.38 -23.60 4.90
N TYR A 212 10.19 -23.72 3.84
CA TYR A 212 11.39 -22.91 3.67
C TYR A 212 11.06 -21.41 3.60
N LEU A 213 10.05 -21.02 2.82
CA LEU A 213 9.63 -19.62 2.67
C LEU A 213 9.16 -19.03 4.00
N VAL A 214 8.35 -19.76 4.76
CA VAL A 214 7.93 -19.32 6.10
C VAL A 214 9.15 -19.02 6.97
N ASP A 215 10.18 -19.87 6.97
CA ASP A 215 11.38 -19.66 7.77
C ASP A 215 12.21 -18.46 7.30
N VAL A 216 12.30 -18.22 5.99
CA VAL A 216 12.99 -17.04 5.42
C VAL A 216 12.26 -15.75 5.77
N ILE A 217 10.94 -15.70 5.59
CA ILE A 217 10.10 -14.54 5.94
C ILE A 217 10.22 -14.25 7.44
N THR A 218 10.17 -15.29 8.27
CA THR A 218 10.31 -15.15 9.72
C THR A 218 11.67 -14.55 10.10
N LYS A 219 12.76 -14.98 9.47
CA LYS A 219 14.10 -14.40 9.68
C LYS A 219 14.19 -12.95 9.22
N HIS A 220 13.59 -12.61 8.08
CA HIS A 220 13.56 -11.23 7.59
C HIS A 220 12.73 -10.32 8.51
N LEU A 221 11.61 -10.82 9.05
CA LEU A 221 10.80 -10.10 10.02
C LEU A 221 11.57 -9.86 11.31
N GLN A 222 12.26 -10.88 11.84
CA GLN A 222 13.14 -10.73 13.01
C GLN A 222 14.20 -9.65 12.76
N TYR A 223 14.84 -9.67 11.59
CA TYR A 223 15.81 -8.65 11.22
C TYR A 223 15.21 -7.23 11.17
N LYS A 224 13.98 -7.07 10.65
CA LYS A 224 13.26 -5.78 10.66
C LYS A 224 12.87 -5.34 12.08
N PHE A 225 12.62 -6.26 13.01
CA PHE A 225 12.30 -5.95 14.39
C PHE A 225 13.54 -5.64 15.24
N ASP A 226 14.70 -6.18 14.88
CA ASP A 226 15.96 -5.96 15.60
C ASP A 226 16.67 -4.64 15.21
N ARG A 227 16.31 -4.04 14.07
CA ARG A 227 16.80 -2.71 13.61
C ARG A 227 15.89 -1.57 14.06
#